data_AF-A0A094FIB4-F1
#
_entry.id   AF-A0A094FIB4-F1
#
_cell.length_a   1.000
_cell.length_b   1.000
_cell.length_c   1.000
_cell.angle_alpha   90.00
_cell.angle_beta   90.00
_cell.angle_gamma   90.00
#
_symmetry.space_group_name_H-M   'P 1'
#
loop_
_entity.id
_entity.type
_entity.pdbx_description
1 polymer ?
#
loop_
_entity_poly.entity_id
_entity_poly.type
_entity_poly.pdbx_seq_one_letter_code
_entity_poly.pdbx_strand_id
1 'polypeptide(L)'
;MAFGASSGAWITWEWHHQLRSSLHPAIFALLYFVADRAMGMMSMYPQFKAIILAYLPKVFQGLVAAVGDYYTWQLAEKVYGQGSNAAFTTLLITALSPWQWFCSTRTLSNSLETVLTVVALYYWPWALYGDSSAPKKMSPDAAKADKAATSSQESQIFKTHADVNSLRISLFLAGIACLLRPTNLFIWASIVTVSVSRLGLTGTSPAKFSDFLIILREAVLCGSLALSISAASDYYYFGMWTFPPYQWLYFNITKSLAVFYGTNRWDYYLTEGLPLLLTTCVPFTLIAFVSSTSIGTEGALVSNIRFQFTFTALTTIATLSLISHKE
;
A
#
# COMPACT_ATOMS: atom_id res chain seq x y z
N MET A 1 3.35 -14.87 25.76
CA MET A 1 3.24 -13.80 24.75
C MET A 1 4.43 -12.88 24.91
N ALA A 2 4.93 -12.25 23.84
CA ALA A 2 6.02 -11.27 23.92
C ALA A 2 5.64 -10.04 24.79
N PHE A 3 4.36 -9.91 25.13
CA PHE A 3 3.80 -8.84 25.96
C PHE A 3 2.86 -9.43 27.02
N GLY A 4 2.95 -8.90 28.24
CA GLY A 4 2.21 -9.31 29.43
C GLY A 4 2.94 -8.83 30.69
N ALA A 5 2.29 -8.80 31.85
CA ALA A 5 2.93 -8.37 33.10
C ALA A 5 4.22 -9.16 33.43
N SER A 6 4.32 -10.39 32.91
CA SER A 6 5.48 -11.28 33.04
C SER A 6 6.54 -11.13 31.94
N SER A 7 6.36 -10.28 30.93
CA SER A 7 7.31 -10.15 29.82
C SER A 7 8.48 -9.21 30.11
N GLY A 8 8.40 -8.40 31.17
CA GLY A 8 9.46 -7.46 31.57
C GLY A 8 9.74 -6.34 30.56
N ALA A 9 8.94 -6.22 29.49
CA ALA A 9 9.11 -5.19 28.48
C ALA A 9 8.59 -3.84 28.99
N TRP A 10 9.40 -2.79 28.88
CA TRP A 10 8.96 -1.43 29.20
C TRP A 10 8.04 -0.92 28.09
N ILE A 11 6.76 -0.75 28.43
CA ILE A 11 5.74 -0.29 27.51
C ILE A 11 5.74 1.25 27.48
N THR A 12 5.73 1.85 26.29
CA THR A 12 5.65 3.31 26.17
C THR A 12 4.24 3.82 26.46
N TRP A 13 4.12 5.09 26.84
CA TRP A 13 2.85 5.75 27.18
C TRP A 13 1.76 5.60 26.10
N GLU A 14 2.14 5.50 24.82
CA GLU A 14 1.21 5.33 23.69
C GLU A 14 0.38 4.05 23.77
N TRP A 15 0.97 2.97 24.27
CA TRP A 15 0.30 1.67 24.44
C TRP A 15 -0.66 1.68 25.63
N HIS A 16 -0.34 2.45 26.69
CA HIS A 16 -1.29 2.65 27.80
C HIS A 16 -2.57 3.36 27.34
N HIS A 17 -2.47 4.22 26.32
CA HIS A 17 -3.61 4.86 25.68
C HIS A 17 -4.15 4.12 24.46
N GLN A 18 -3.65 2.92 24.16
CA GLN A 18 -4.10 2.07 23.05
C GLN A 18 -4.03 2.78 21.67
N LEU A 19 -3.00 3.60 21.46
CA LEU A 19 -2.84 4.41 20.25
C LEU A 19 -2.21 3.67 19.08
N ARG A 20 -1.66 2.47 19.32
CA ARG A 20 -0.93 1.68 18.33
C ARG A 20 -1.58 0.32 18.16
N SER A 21 -1.70 -0.13 16.92
CA SER A 21 -2.14 -1.50 16.62
C SER A 21 -1.08 -2.50 17.05
N SER A 22 -1.54 -3.61 17.64
CA SER A 22 -0.70 -4.74 18.03
C SER A 22 -0.23 -5.58 16.83
N LEU A 23 -0.82 -5.40 15.64
CA LEU A 23 -0.57 -6.21 14.45
C LEU A 23 0.92 -6.27 14.07
N HIS A 24 1.59 -5.12 14.01
CA HIS A 24 3.00 -5.08 13.60
C HIS A 24 3.92 -5.78 14.61
N PRO A 25 3.85 -5.50 15.94
CA PRO A 25 4.59 -6.28 16.93
C PRO A 25 4.19 -7.76 17.01
N ALA A 26 2.93 -8.10 16.74
CA ALA A 26 2.45 -9.49 16.75
C ALA A 26 3.15 -10.34 15.69
N ILE A 27 3.45 -9.78 14.51
CA ILE A 27 4.23 -10.46 13.47
C ILE A 27 5.61 -10.86 14.01
N PHE A 28 6.33 -9.93 14.67
CA PHE A 28 7.63 -10.25 15.26
C PHE A 28 7.52 -11.25 16.42
N ALA A 29 6.49 -11.12 17.27
CA ALA A 29 6.24 -12.07 18.35
C ALA A 29 6.01 -13.50 17.82
N LEU A 30 5.27 -13.64 16.71
CA LEU A 30 5.05 -14.92 16.04
C LEU A 30 6.37 -15.47 15.46
N LEU A 31 7.16 -14.63 14.77
CA LEU A 31 8.47 -15.03 14.24
C LEU A 31 9.39 -15.55 15.32
N TYR A 32 9.47 -14.84 16.46
CA TYR A 32 10.26 -15.28 17.60
C TYR A 32 9.75 -16.60 18.18
N PHE A 33 8.43 -16.75 18.34
CA PHE A 33 7.83 -17.97 18.87
C PHE A 33 8.12 -19.19 17.98
N VAL A 34 7.98 -19.03 16.66
CA VAL A 34 8.26 -20.10 15.69
C VAL A 34 9.74 -20.45 15.69
N ALA A 35 10.62 -19.45 15.67
CA ALA A 35 12.07 -19.66 15.71
C ALA A 35 12.51 -20.36 17.01
N ASP A 36 11.98 -19.91 18.16
CA ASP A 36 12.25 -20.51 19.47
C ASP A 36 11.83 -21.98 19.54
N ARG A 37 10.61 -22.28 19.07
CA ARG A 37 10.08 -23.66 19.00
C ARG A 37 10.89 -24.54 18.07
N ALA A 38 11.25 -24.04 16.88
CA ALA A 38 12.06 -24.79 15.92
C ALA A 38 13.45 -25.13 16.49
N MET A 39 14.13 -24.15 17.10
CA MET A 39 15.44 -24.35 17.71
C MET A 39 15.38 -25.24 18.95
N GLY A 40 14.29 -25.19 19.72
CA GLY A 40 14.04 -26.08 20.85
C GLY A 40 13.90 -27.54 20.44
N MET A 41 13.21 -27.83 19.32
CA MET A 41 13.10 -29.18 18.77
C MET A 41 14.44 -29.75 18.29
N MET A 42 15.34 -28.88 17.81
CA MET A 42 16.67 -29.28 17.33
C MET A 42 17.75 -29.28 18.43
N SER A 43 17.38 -29.00 19.69
CA SER A 43 18.29 -28.91 20.85
C SER A 43 19.52 -28.03 20.57
N MET A 44 19.35 -26.91 19.88
CA MET A 44 20.46 -26.01 19.54
C MET A 44 21.05 -25.33 20.77
N TYR A 45 22.36 -25.05 20.71
CA TYR A 45 23.08 -24.39 21.80
C TYR A 45 22.52 -23.00 22.12
N PRO A 46 22.49 -22.58 23.41
CA PRO A 46 21.95 -21.28 23.82
C PRO A 46 22.57 -20.07 23.11
N GLN A 47 23.89 -20.10 22.85
CA GLN A 47 24.58 -19.03 22.13
C GLN A 47 24.10 -18.88 20.67
N PHE A 48 23.85 -20.00 19.98
CA PHE A 48 23.37 -19.95 18.61
C PHE A 48 21.94 -19.41 18.56
N LYS A 49 21.10 -19.84 19.50
CA LYS A 49 19.73 -19.35 19.67
C LYS A 49 19.69 -17.83 19.89
N ALA A 50 20.57 -17.30 20.74
CA ALA A 50 20.66 -15.86 20.99
C ALA A 50 21.04 -15.08 19.71
N ILE A 51 21.99 -15.59 18.92
CA ILE A 51 22.38 -14.98 17.64
C ILE A 51 21.20 -14.95 16.67
N ILE A 52 20.53 -16.09 16.48
CA ILE A 52 19.38 -16.17 15.56
C ILE A 52 18.29 -15.18 15.96
N LEU A 53 17.90 -15.16 17.24
CA LEU A 53 16.86 -14.23 17.72
C LEU A 53 17.30 -12.76 17.58
N ALA A 54 18.59 -12.44 17.73
CA ALA A 54 19.08 -11.07 17.55
C ALA A 54 19.02 -10.57 16.09
N TYR A 55 19.27 -11.45 15.12
CA TYR A 55 19.27 -11.09 13.69
C TYR A 55 17.92 -11.31 12.99
N LEU A 56 17.04 -12.13 13.54
CA LEU A 56 15.76 -12.51 12.92
C LEU A 56 14.90 -11.30 12.46
N PRO A 57 14.67 -10.25 13.27
CA PRO A 57 13.87 -9.10 12.82
C PRO A 57 14.53 -8.36 11.67
N LYS A 58 15.87 -8.27 11.66
CA LYS A 58 16.63 -7.58 10.61
C LYS A 58 16.54 -8.31 9.29
N VAL A 59 16.67 -9.64 9.32
CA VAL A 59 16.52 -10.49 8.14
C VAL A 59 15.09 -10.42 7.60
N PHE A 60 14.09 -10.57 8.48
CA PHE A 60 12.69 -10.45 8.08
C PHE A 60 12.39 -9.09 7.45
N GLN A 61 12.85 -8.01 8.08
CA GLN A 61 12.65 -6.66 7.56
C GLN A 61 13.37 -6.44 6.22
N GLY A 62 14.57 -7.00 6.05
CA GLY A 62 15.28 -6.99 4.76
C GLY A 62 14.51 -7.74 3.65
N LEU A 63 13.85 -8.85 3.98
CA LEU A 63 12.98 -9.56 3.04
C LEU A 63 11.74 -8.72 2.68
N VAL A 64 11.12 -8.07 3.68
CA VAL A 64 9.98 -7.16 3.45
C VAL A 64 10.38 -6.00 2.54
N ALA A 65 11.56 -5.39 2.76
CA ALA A 65 12.10 -4.35 1.88
C ALA A 65 12.30 -4.85 0.45
N ALA A 66 12.91 -6.03 0.28
CA ALA A 66 13.12 -6.64 -1.04
C ALA A 66 11.79 -6.95 -1.77
N VAL A 67 10.75 -7.37 -1.04
CA VAL A 67 9.39 -7.53 -1.58
C VAL A 67 8.85 -6.18 -2.07
N GLY A 68 9.04 -5.10 -1.31
CA GLY A 68 8.68 -3.75 -1.73
C GLY A 68 9.31 -3.34 -3.05
N ASP A 69 10.63 -3.52 -3.18
CA ASP A 69 11.37 -3.15 -4.38
C ASP A 69 10.94 -4.02 -5.59
N TYR A 70 10.77 -5.33 -5.38
CA TYR A 70 10.31 -6.27 -6.42
C TYR A 70 8.92 -5.90 -6.95
N TYR A 71 7.95 -5.66 -6.06
CA TYR A 71 6.59 -5.32 -6.49
C TYR A 71 6.48 -3.91 -7.08
N THR A 72 7.36 -2.99 -6.70
CA THR A 72 7.45 -1.67 -7.35
C THR A 72 7.91 -1.81 -8.80
N TRP A 73 8.94 -2.63 -9.05
CA TRP A 73 9.39 -2.96 -10.40
C TRP A 73 8.31 -3.71 -11.20
N GLN A 74 7.69 -4.73 -10.63
CA GLN A 74 6.61 -5.49 -11.28
C GLN A 74 5.39 -4.63 -11.60
N LEU A 75 5.05 -3.66 -10.74
CA LEU A 75 4.01 -2.67 -11.04
C LEU A 75 4.40 -1.81 -12.25
N ALA A 76 5.66 -1.38 -12.34
CA ALA A 76 6.13 -0.63 -13.49
C ALA A 76 6.11 -1.47 -14.79
N GLU A 77 6.49 -2.75 -14.75
CA GLU A 77 6.35 -3.66 -15.89
C GLU A 77 4.89 -3.86 -16.31
N LYS A 78 3.97 -3.94 -15.33
CA LYS A 78 2.54 -4.07 -15.60
C LYS A 78 1.96 -2.84 -16.29
N VAL A 79 2.49 -1.65 -16.01
CA VAL A 79 2.01 -0.38 -16.60
C VAL A 79 2.68 -0.09 -17.95
N TYR A 80 3.99 -0.18 -18.04
CA TYR A 80 4.77 0.22 -19.23
C TYR A 80 5.12 -0.94 -20.17
N GLY A 81 4.80 -2.18 -19.80
CA GLY A 81 5.14 -3.39 -20.53
C GLY A 81 6.40 -4.07 -20.01
N GLN A 82 6.49 -5.39 -20.27
CA GLN A 82 7.61 -6.24 -19.86
C GLN A 82 8.92 -5.80 -20.53
N GLY A 83 9.99 -5.70 -19.74
CA GLY A 83 11.31 -5.29 -20.24
C GLY A 83 11.39 -3.84 -20.73
N SER A 84 10.42 -2.98 -20.38
CA SER A 84 10.46 -1.57 -20.72
C SER A 84 11.60 -0.85 -19.98
N ASN A 85 12.23 0.13 -20.64
CA ASN A 85 13.26 0.97 -20.03
C ASN A 85 12.73 1.70 -18.78
N ALA A 86 11.44 2.04 -18.77
CA ALA A 86 10.78 2.67 -17.63
C ALA A 86 10.80 1.73 -16.41
N ALA A 87 10.42 0.46 -16.56
CA ALA A 87 10.42 -0.49 -15.46
C ALA A 87 11.83 -0.74 -14.90
N PHE A 88 12.83 -0.90 -15.77
CA PHE A 88 14.22 -1.05 -15.33
C PHE A 88 14.72 0.20 -14.59
N THR A 89 14.37 1.39 -15.08
CA THR A 89 14.72 2.65 -14.41
C THR A 89 14.04 2.75 -13.04
N THR A 90 12.78 2.33 -12.91
CA THR A 90 12.09 2.27 -11.62
C THR A 90 12.84 1.38 -10.63
N LEU A 91 13.26 0.18 -11.06
CA LEU A 91 14.05 -0.74 -10.21
C LEU A 91 15.37 -0.10 -9.77
N LEU A 92 16.08 0.57 -10.67
CA LEU A 92 17.32 1.28 -10.33
C LEU A 92 17.07 2.40 -9.32
N ILE A 93 16.03 3.21 -9.50
CA ILE A 93 15.69 4.31 -8.59
C ILE A 93 15.35 3.78 -7.20
N THR A 94 14.54 2.73 -7.09
CA THR A 94 14.18 2.15 -5.79
C THR A 94 15.38 1.49 -5.13
N ALA A 95 16.13 0.68 -5.88
CA ALA A 95 17.27 -0.07 -5.37
C ALA A 95 18.47 0.81 -5.00
N LEU A 96 18.62 2.01 -5.58
CA LEU A 96 19.71 2.94 -5.30
C LEU A 96 19.29 4.13 -4.43
N SER A 97 18.04 4.17 -3.95
CA SER A 97 17.57 5.26 -3.09
C SER A 97 18.16 5.14 -1.68
N PRO A 98 18.99 6.12 -1.24
CA PRO A 98 19.58 6.08 0.11
C PRO A 98 18.51 6.15 1.21
N TRP A 99 17.42 6.87 0.94
CA TRP A 99 16.29 6.96 1.85
C TRP A 99 15.59 5.61 2.01
N GLN A 100 15.38 4.89 0.91
CA GLN A 100 14.80 3.56 0.93
C GLN A 100 15.65 2.60 1.76
N TRP A 101 16.98 2.61 1.60
CA TRP A 101 17.87 1.79 2.43
C TRP A 101 17.78 2.11 3.91
N PHE A 102 17.73 3.41 4.26
CA PHE A 102 17.68 3.86 5.64
C PHE A 102 16.36 3.51 6.33
N CYS A 103 15.23 3.67 5.64
CA CYS A 103 13.90 3.45 6.23
C CYS A 103 13.46 1.98 6.15
N SER A 104 13.56 1.35 4.98
CA SER A 104 12.92 0.04 4.72
C SER A 104 13.51 -1.11 5.54
N THR A 105 14.81 -1.03 5.89
CA THR A 105 15.53 -2.06 6.65
C THR A 105 15.30 -1.98 8.16
N ARG A 106 14.68 -0.91 8.64
CA ARG A 106 14.33 -0.72 10.06
C ARG A 106 12.95 -1.30 10.33
N THR A 107 12.75 -1.83 11.53
CA THR A 107 11.47 -2.43 11.97
C THR A 107 10.43 -1.35 12.27
N LEU A 108 10.11 -0.53 11.27
CA LEU A 108 9.14 0.55 11.31
C LEU A 108 7.82 0.06 10.69
N SER A 109 6.70 0.36 11.36
CA SER A 109 5.37 0.08 10.78
C SER A 109 5.14 0.83 9.47
N ASN A 110 5.75 2.03 9.30
CA ASN A 110 5.83 2.74 8.01
C ASN A 110 6.39 1.84 6.90
N SER A 111 7.48 1.16 7.24
CA SER A 111 8.16 0.14 6.43
C SER A 111 7.19 -0.84 5.79
N LEU A 112 6.49 -1.55 6.67
CA LEU A 112 5.55 -2.59 6.31
C LEU A 112 4.32 -2.02 5.59
N GLU A 113 3.77 -0.90 6.05
CA GLU A 113 2.63 -0.21 5.42
C GLU A 113 2.93 0.11 3.95
N THR A 114 4.09 0.72 3.67
CA THR A 114 4.48 1.08 2.30
C THR A 114 4.57 -0.15 1.40
N VAL A 115 5.18 -1.24 1.90
CA VAL A 115 5.29 -2.50 1.14
C VAL A 115 3.91 -3.11 0.87
N LEU A 116 3.04 -3.17 1.88
CA LEU A 116 1.67 -3.67 1.71
C LEU A 116 0.88 -2.83 0.70
N THR A 117 1.04 -1.50 0.74
CA THR A 117 0.42 -0.58 -0.21
C THR A 117 0.91 -0.82 -1.63
N VAL A 118 2.21 -0.98 -1.85
CA VAL A 118 2.78 -1.29 -3.19
C VAL A 118 2.28 -2.64 -3.71
N VAL A 119 2.28 -3.68 -2.87
CA VAL A 119 1.75 -5.01 -3.27
C VAL A 119 0.26 -4.92 -3.59
N ALA A 120 -0.50 -4.17 -2.80
CA ALA A 120 -1.92 -3.94 -3.05
C ALA A 120 -2.16 -3.17 -4.36
N LEU A 121 -1.34 -2.17 -4.68
CA LEU A 121 -1.37 -1.46 -5.96
C LEU A 121 -1.04 -2.39 -7.14
N TYR A 122 -0.09 -3.31 -6.99
CA TYR A 122 0.20 -4.29 -8.03
C TYR A 122 -1.03 -5.16 -8.39
N TYR A 123 -1.77 -5.63 -7.38
CA TYR A 123 -2.96 -6.45 -7.58
C TYR A 123 -4.24 -5.65 -7.91
N TRP A 124 -4.19 -4.32 -7.87
CA TRP A 124 -5.33 -3.46 -8.22
C TRP A 124 -5.73 -3.66 -9.71
N PRO A 125 -7.04 -3.69 -10.04
CA PRO A 125 -7.52 -3.84 -11.41
C PRO A 125 -7.31 -2.57 -12.23
N TRP A 126 -6.08 -2.33 -12.68
CA TRP A 126 -5.72 -1.19 -13.55
C TRP A 126 -6.49 -1.15 -14.88
N ALA A 127 -7.13 -2.24 -15.29
CA ALA A 127 -8.05 -2.26 -16.44
C ALA A 127 -9.22 -1.28 -16.31
N LEU A 128 -9.58 -0.85 -15.09
CA LEU A 128 -10.57 0.23 -14.84
C LEU A 128 -10.18 1.55 -15.52
N TYR A 129 -8.88 1.79 -15.70
CA TYR A 129 -8.31 3.00 -16.28
C TYR A 129 -8.16 2.93 -17.80
N GLY A 130 -8.58 1.83 -18.42
CA GLY A 130 -8.54 1.68 -19.87
C GLY A 130 -9.53 2.60 -20.60
N ASP A 131 -9.46 2.51 -21.92
CA ASP A 131 -10.41 3.12 -22.85
C ASP A 131 -11.12 2.02 -23.66
N SER A 132 -12.45 1.98 -23.60
CA SER A 132 -13.26 1.02 -24.36
C SER A 132 -13.21 1.26 -25.87
N SER A 133 -12.89 2.49 -26.32
CA SER A 133 -12.80 2.83 -27.74
C SER A 133 -11.44 2.55 -28.37
N ALA A 134 -10.44 2.16 -27.58
CA ALA A 134 -9.13 1.82 -28.13
C ALA A 134 -9.23 0.57 -29.04
N PRO A 135 -8.67 0.62 -30.26
CA PRO A 135 -8.71 -0.53 -31.15
C PRO A 135 -7.97 -1.70 -30.49
N LYS A 136 -8.70 -2.75 -30.12
CA LYS A 136 -8.10 -4.04 -29.77
C LYS A 136 -7.20 -4.42 -30.95
N LYS A 137 -5.90 -4.63 -30.72
CA LYS A 137 -5.03 -5.30 -31.71
C LYS A 137 -5.57 -6.71 -31.93
N MET A 138 -6.54 -6.83 -32.82
CA MET A 138 -7.21 -8.07 -33.17
C MET A 138 -6.90 -8.36 -34.63
N SER A 139 -6.49 -9.59 -34.94
CA SER A 139 -6.38 -10.08 -36.32
C SER A 139 -7.73 -9.85 -37.06
N PRO A 140 -7.72 -9.43 -38.34
CA PRO A 140 -8.92 -9.03 -39.10
C PRO A 140 -10.04 -10.08 -39.13
N ASP A 141 -9.73 -11.37 -38.90
CA ASP A 141 -10.72 -12.45 -38.89
C ASP A 141 -11.57 -12.51 -37.61
N ALA A 142 -11.05 -12.02 -36.47
CA ALA A 142 -11.78 -12.00 -35.20
C ALA A 142 -12.67 -10.75 -35.03
N ALA A 143 -12.44 -9.70 -35.82
CA ALA A 143 -13.28 -8.49 -35.81
C ALA A 143 -14.69 -8.71 -36.40
N LYS A 144 -14.86 -9.71 -37.27
CA LYS A 144 -16.18 -10.11 -37.80
C LYS A 144 -16.96 -11.00 -36.84
N ALA A 145 -16.28 -11.80 -36.02
CA ALA A 145 -16.92 -12.63 -35.00
C ALA A 145 -17.42 -11.80 -33.80
N ASP A 146 -16.68 -10.76 -33.38
CA ASP A 146 -17.04 -9.91 -32.24
C ASP A 146 -18.31 -9.07 -32.51
N LYS A 147 -18.59 -8.72 -33.78
CA LYS A 147 -19.82 -7.98 -34.16
C LYS A 147 -21.10 -8.82 -34.03
N ALA A 148 -21.01 -10.15 -34.20
CA ALA A 148 -22.16 -11.06 -34.08
C ALA A 148 -22.49 -11.43 -32.61
N ALA A 149 -21.53 -11.28 -31.69
CA ALA A 149 -21.68 -11.60 -30.26
C ALA A 149 -22.17 -10.42 -29.39
N THR A 150 -22.48 -9.28 -29.99
CA THR A 150 -22.88 -8.02 -29.31
C THR A 150 -24.30 -8.04 -28.73
N SER A 151 -24.79 -9.18 -28.23
CA SER A 151 -26.11 -9.28 -27.58
C SER A 151 -26.09 -9.87 -26.16
N SER A 152 -24.92 -10.27 -25.63
CA SER A 152 -24.79 -10.71 -24.23
C SER A 152 -23.98 -9.72 -23.42
N GLN A 153 -24.68 -8.99 -22.55
CA GLN A 153 -24.17 -8.02 -21.59
C GLN A 153 -23.27 -8.65 -20.53
N GLU A 154 -22.01 -8.98 -20.84
CA GLU A 154 -21.03 -9.37 -19.81
C GLU A 154 -20.03 -8.24 -19.55
N SER A 155 -19.64 -8.06 -18.28
CA SER A 155 -18.59 -7.11 -17.88
C SER A 155 -17.24 -7.55 -18.42
N GLN A 156 -16.43 -6.59 -18.88
CA GLN A 156 -15.15 -6.93 -19.51
C GLN A 156 -13.97 -7.05 -18.52
N ILE A 157 -14.13 -6.57 -17.28
CA ILE A 157 -13.02 -6.36 -16.32
C ILE A 157 -12.82 -7.53 -15.36
N PHE A 158 -13.90 -8.10 -14.80
CA PHE A 158 -13.83 -9.22 -13.84
C PHE A 158 -14.42 -10.51 -14.44
N LYS A 159 -13.78 -11.04 -15.49
CA LYS A 159 -14.26 -12.25 -16.18
C LYS A 159 -13.83 -13.53 -15.46
N THR A 160 -12.66 -13.51 -14.83
CA THR A 160 -12.04 -14.72 -14.26
C THR A 160 -12.07 -14.68 -12.75
N HIS A 161 -12.19 -15.85 -12.11
CA HIS A 161 -11.98 -15.99 -10.66
C HIS A 161 -10.60 -15.45 -10.22
N ALA A 162 -9.59 -15.50 -11.09
CA ALA A 162 -8.26 -14.95 -10.84
C ALA A 162 -8.28 -13.41 -10.69
N ASP A 163 -9.12 -12.71 -11.45
CA ASP A 163 -9.22 -11.23 -11.42
C ASP A 163 -9.85 -10.78 -10.10
N VAL A 164 -10.89 -11.50 -9.66
CA VAL A 164 -11.54 -11.27 -8.37
C VAL A 164 -10.60 -11.63 -7.20
N ASN A 165 -9.83 -12.71 -7.31
CA ASN A 165 -8.84 -13.06 -6.29
C ASN A 165 -7.72 -12.02 -6.18
N SER A 166 -7.26 -11.47 -7.31
CA SER A 166 -6.31 -10.36 -7.32
C SER A 166 -6.88 -9.14 -6.61
N LEU A 167 -8.13 -8.77 -6.92
CA LEU A 167 -8.84 -7.70 -6.23
C LEU A 167 -8.95 -7.94 -4.72
N ARG A 168 -9.28 -9.18 -4.30
CA ARG A 168 -9.34 -9.55 -2.88
C ARG A 168 -8.01 -9.38 -2.17
N ILE A 169 -6.92 -9.82 -2.80
CA ILE A 169 -5.56 -9.63 -2.26
C ILE A 169 -5.27 -8.13 -2.12
N SER A 170 -5.56 -7.35 -3.16
CA SER A 170 -5.38 -5.89 -3.15
C SER A 170 -6.13 -5.23 -1.98
N LEU A 171 -7.44 -5.46 -1.87
CA LEU A 171 -8.30 -4.86 -0.85
C LEU A 171 -7.97 -5.33 0.56
N PHE A 172 -7.59 -6.59 0.74
CA PHE A 172 -7.18 -7.12 2.03
C PHE A 172 -5.88 -6.48 2.51
N LEU A 173 -4.86 -6.40 1.64
CA LEU A 173 -3.58 -5.76 1.97
C LEU A 173 -3.75 -4.25 2.19
N ALA A 174 -4.59 -3.58 1.38
CA ALA A 174 -4.98 -2.18 1.59
C ALA A 174 -5.64 -1.98 2.97
N GLY A 175 -6.56 -2.86 3.35
CA GLY A 175 -7.24 -2.83 4.64
C GLY A 175 -6.26 -2.98 5.81
N ILE A 176 -5.35 -3.95 5.75
CA ILE A 176 -4.30 -4.13 6.78
C ILE A 176 -3.39 -2.89 6.84
N ALA A 177 -2.99 -2.34 5.70
CA ALA A 177 -2.14 -1.15 5.66
C ALA A 177 -2.83 0.08 6.28
N CYS A 178 -4.13 0.30 6.01
CA CYS A 178 -4.94 1.34 6.66
C CYS A 178 -5.11 1.11 8.18
N LEU A 179 -5.16 -0.14 8.64
CA LEU A 179 -5.25 -0.49 10.07
C LEU A 179 -3.92 -0.28 10.80
N LEU A 180 -2.81 -0.58 10.14
CA LEU A 180 -1.47 -0.29 10.63
C LEU A 180 -1.23 1.22 10.72
N ARG A 181 -1.68 1.99 9.72
CA ARG A 181 -1.61 3.46 9.67
C ARG A 181 -2.82 4.07 8.98
N PRO A 182 -3.65 4.84 9.73
CA PRO A 182 -4.84 5.50 9.16
C PRO A 182 -4.54 6.48 8.02
N THR A 183 -3.31 7.01 7.93
CA THR A 183 -2.89 7.93 6.86
C THR A 183 -2.92 7.29 5.47
N ASN A 184 -2.76 5.97 5.37
CA ASN A 184 -2.87 5.25 4.09
C ASN A 184 -4.29 5.32 3.49
N LEU A 185 -5.29 5.68 4.30
CA LEU A 185 -6.64 5.92 3.81
C LEU A 185 -6.67 7.04 2.75
N PHE A 186 -5.77 8.02 2.83
CA PHE A 186 -5.70 9.10 1.83
C PHE A 186 -5.27 8.58 0.45
N ILE A 187 -4.35 7.62 0.40
CA ILE A 187 -3.90 6.97 -0.84
C ILE A 187 -5.08 6.23 -1.46
N TRP A 188 -5.74 5.34 -0.72
CA TRP A 188 -6.86 4.56 -1.23
C TRP A 188 -8.09 5.39 -1.56
N ALA A 189 -8.38 6.43 -0.77
CA ALA A 189 -9.46 7.38 -1.06
C ALA A 189 -9.23 8.08 -2.40
N SER A 190 -7.99 8.49 -2.71
CA SER A 190 -7.68 9.13 -4.00
C SER A 190 -7.82 8.15 -5.19
N ILE A 191 -7.44 6.89 -5.02
CA ILE A 191 -7.57 5.83 -6.03
C ILE A 191 -9.03 5.53 -6.31
N VAL A 192 -9.83 5.34 -5.27
CA VAL A 192 -11.27 5.10 -5.40
C VAL A 192 -11.96 6.31 -6.02
N THR A 193 -11.60 7.53 -5.59
CA THR A 193 -12.20 8.78 -6.11
C THR A 193 -12.04 8.86 -7.61
N VAL A 194 -10.83 8.69 -8.14
CA VAL A 194 -10.58 8.77 -9.58
C VAL A 194 -11.11 7.54 -10.32
N SER A 195 -11.05 6.33 -9.71
CA SER A 195 -11.63 5.12 -10.32
C SER A 195 -13.14 5.25 -10.55
N VAL A 196 -13.86 5.88 -9.62
CA VAL A 196 -15.32 6.04 -9.67
C VAL A 196 -15.73 7.28 -10.47
N SER A 197 -15.13 8.44 -10.19
CA SER A 197 -15.49 9.70 -10.87
C SER A 197 -14.92 9.81 -12.28
N ARG A 198 -13.88 9.03 -12.59
CA ARG A 198 -13.04 9.17 -13.78
C ARG A 198 -12.51 10.60 -14.00
N LEU A 199 -12.36 11.36 -12.91
CA LEU A 199 -11.81 12.71 -12.95
C LEU A 199 -10.44 12.71 -13.63
N GLY A 200 -10.29 13.48 -14.70
CA GLY A 200 -9.02 13.61 -15.45
C GLY A 200 -8.63 12.40 -16.29
N LEU A 201 -9.46 11.34 -16.34
CA LEU A 201 -9.20 10.18 -17.20
C LEU A 201 -9.70 10.44 -18.63
N THR A 202 -8.93 9.97 -19.59
CA THR A 202 -9.24 10.06 -21.02
C THR A 202 -9.86 8.77 -21.53
N GLY A 203 -10.78 8.89 -22.49
CA GLY A 203 -11.48 7.75 -23.09
C GLY A 203 -12.81 7.39 -22.44
N THR A 204 -13.49 6.42 -23.03
CA THR A 204 -14.78 5.91 -22.56
C THR A 204 -14.60 4.85 -21.49
N SER A 205 -15.46 4.86 -20.47
CA SER A 205 -15.32 3.93 -19.34
C SER A 205 -15.49 2.47 -19.79
N PRO A 206 -14.54 1.55 -19.47
CA PRO A 206 -14.72 0.12 -19.63
C PRO A 206 -15.48 -0.50 -18.46
N ALA A 207 -15.56 0.20 -17.32
CA ALA A 207 -16.21 -0.26 -16.12
C ALA A 207 -17.73 -0.04 -16.20
N LYS A 208 -18.49 -1.11 -15.94
CA LYS A 208 -19.94 -1.06 -15.79
C LYS A 208 -20.32 -0.90 -14.31
N PHE A 209 -21.57 -0.51 -14.04
CA PHE A 209 -22.07 -0.42 -12.67
C PHE A 209 -21.95 -1.74 -11.88
N SER A 210 -22.10 -2.89 -12.55
CA SER A 210 -21.90 -4.22 -11.95
C SER A 210 -20.48 -4.43 -11.41
N ASP A 211 -19.46 -3.87 -12.09
CA ASP A 211 -18.06 -4.00 -11.67
C ASP A 211 -17.80 -3.23 -10.37
N PHE A 212 -18.43 -2.06 -10.22
CA PHE A 212 -18.37 -1.29 -8.97
C PHE A 212 -19.08 -2.00 -7.82
N LEU A 213 -20.19 -2.70 -8.08
CA LEU A 213 -20.85 -3.53 -7.06
C LEU A 213 -19.96 -4.70 -6.60
N ILE A 214 -19.21 -5.32 -7.52
CA ILE A 214 -18.23 -6.36 -7.17
C ILE A 214 -17.13 -5.77 -6.29
N ILE A 215 -16.56 -4.62 -6.66
CA ILE A 215 -15.53 -3.94 -5.86
C ILE A 215 -16.07 -3.59 -4.47
N LEU A 216 -17.28 -3.06 -4.37
CA LEU A 216 -17.90 -2.73 -3.08
C LEU A 216 -18.11 -3.98 -2.22
N ARG A 217 -18.66 -5.05 -2.79
CA ARG A 217 -18.87 -6.33 -2.09
C ARG A 217 -17.55 -6.87 -1.55
N GLU A 218 -16.53 -6.97 -2.41
CA GLU A 218 -15.23 -7.52 -2.03
C GLU A 218 -14.51 -6.59 -1.05
N ALA A 219 -14.70 -5.27 -1.12
CA ALA A 219 -14.16 -4.32 -0.16
C ALA A 219 -14.78 -4.52 1.24
N VAL A 220 -16.09 -4.76 1.32
CA VAL A 220 -16.76 -5.07 2.59
C VAL A 220 -16.26 -6.41 3.14
N LEU A 221 -16.13 -7.45 2.30
CA LEU A 221 -15.66 -8.77 2.73
C LEU A 221 -14.20 -8.76 3.18
N CYS A 222 -13.29 -8.23 2.37
CA CYS A 222 -11.87 -8.16 2.70
C CYS A 222 -11.59 -7.17 3.85
N GLY A 223 -12.30 -6.04 3.88
CA GLY A 223 -12.19 -5.06 4.94
C GLY A 223 -12.69 -5.60 6.28
N SER A 224 -13.84 -6.28 6.31
CA SER A 224 -14.34 -6.92 7.54
C SER A 224 -13.42 -8.04 8.03
N LEU A 225 -12.81 -8.81 7.13
CA LEU A 225 -11.81 -9.81 7.49
C LEU A 225 -10.55 -9.15 8.12
N ALA A 226 -10.01 -8.12 7.48
CA ALA A 226 -8.84 -7.39 7.99
C ALA A 226 -9.14 -6.75 9.36
N LEU A 227 -10.32 -6.14 9.52
CA LEU A 227 -10.79 -5.60 10.80
C LEU A 227 -10.93 -6.68 11.87
N SER A 228 -11.48 -7.84 11.53
CA SER A 228 -11.64 -8.94 12.48
C SER A 228 -10.28 -9.46 12.97
N ILE A 229 -9.29 -9.57 12.07
CA ILE A 229 -7.92 -9.96 12.43
C ILE A 229 -7.27 -8.91 13.35
N SER A 230 -7.42 -7.62 13.03
CA SER A 230 -6.90 -6.55 13.91
C SER A 230 -7.58 -6.57 15.27
N ALA A 231 -8.92 -6.63 15.32
CA ALA A 231 -9.67 -6.62 16.55
C ALA A 231 -9.35 -7.83 17.43
N ALA A 232 -9.16 -9.02 16.83
CA ALA A 232 -8.71 -10.21 17.55
C ALA A 232 -7.29 -10.02 18.11
N SER A 233 -6.35 -9.55 17.30
CA SER A 233 -4.98 -9.27 17.73
C SER A 233 -4.93 -8.27 18.88
N ASP A 234 -5.68 -7.17 18.75
CA ASP A 234 -5.74 -6.10 19.73
C ASP A 234 -6.45 -6.56 21.02
N TYR A 235 -7.50 -7.38 20.92
CA TYR A 235 -8.15 -7.99 22.09
C TYR A 235 -7.20 -8.91 22.86
N TYR A 236 -6.45 -9.78 22.18
CA TYR A 236 -5.45 -10.64 22.83
C TYR A 236 -4.32 -9.84 23.48
N TYR A 237 -3.94 -8.70 22.89
CA TYR A 237 -2.88 -7.86 23.41
C TYR A 237 -3.33 -7.03 24.63
N PHE A 238 -4.42 -6.28 24.50
CA PHE A 238 -4.89 -5.35 25.52
C PHE A 238 -5.78 -6.01 26.59
N GLY A 239 -6.31 -7.21 26.33
CA GLY A 239 -7.27 -7.90 27.21
C GLY A 239 -8.67 -7.27 27.21
N MET A 240 -8.91 -6.29 26.34
CA MET A 240 -10.18 -5.57 26.21
C MET A 240 -10.41 -5.20 24.74
N TRP A 241 -11.69 -5.06 24.36
CA TRP A 241 -12.06 -4.65 23.01
C TRP A 241 -11.67 -3.19 22.80
N THR A 242 -10.65 -2.96 21.98
CA THR A 242 -10.16 -1.65 21.60
C THR A 242 -10.05 -1.54 20.09
N PHE A 243 -10.21 -0.33 19.58
CA PHE A 243 -10.00 -0.04 18.16
C PHE A 243 -8.94 1.08 18.04
N PRO A 244 -7.65 0.71 17.91
CA PRO A 244 -6.55 1.67 17.92
C PRO A 244 -6.66 2.80 16.90
N PRO A 245 -7.14 2.61 15.66
CA PRO A 245 -7.32 3.71 14.71
C PRO A 245 -8.26 4.81 15.21
N TYR A 246 -9.38 4.42 15.84
CA TYR A 246 -10.31 5.38 16.43
C TYR A 246 -9.69 6.09 17.63
N GLN A 247 -8.99 5.34 18.49
CA GLN A 247 -8.34 5.90 19.66
C GLN A 247 -7.22 6.88 19.27
N TRP A 248 -6.45 6.57 18.23
CA TRP A 248 -5.48 7.47 17.62
C TRP A 248 -6.16 8.73 17.08
N LEU A 249 -7.25 8.60 16.34
CA LEU A 249 -7.98 9.75 15.79
C LEU A 249 -8.54 10.63 16.91
N TYR A 250 -9.22 10.02 17.87
CA TYR A 250 -9.77 10.71 19.03
C TYR A 250 -8.67 11.43 19.81
N PHE A 251 -7.54 10.76 20.06
CA PHE A 251 -6.41 11.34 20.79
C PHE A 251 -5.76 12.50 20.04
N ASN A 252 -5.56 12.39 18.71
CA ASN A 252 -4.99 13.46 17.90
C ASN A 252 -5.91 14.67 17.79
N ILE A 253 -7.23 14.46 17.69
CA ILE A 253 -8.22 15.55 17.61
C ILE A 253 -8.41 16.23 18.98
N THR A 254 -8.51 15.46 20.06
CA THR A 254 -8.89 16.01 21.38
C THR A 254 -7.71 16.52 22.20
N LYS A 255 -6.53 15.90 22.08
CA LYS A 255 -5.39 16.20 22.95
C LYS A 255 -4.27 16.96 22.26
N SER A 256 -4.32 17.13 20.93
CA SER A 256 -3.34 17.88 20.10
C SER A 256 -1.88 17.67 20.51
N LEU A 257 -1.54 16.49 21.06
CA LEU A 257 -0.23 16.22 21.64
C LEU A 257 0.86 16.13 20.56
N ALA A 258 0.44 16.02 19.31
CA ALA A 258 1.24 16.26 18.14
C ALA A 258 2.04 17.60 18.26
N VAL A 259 1.47 18.66 18.85
CA VAL A 259 2.17 19.93 19.12
C VAL A 259 3.35 19.73 20.10
N PHE A 260 3.27 18.76 21.01
CA PHE A 260 4.35 18.44 21.96
C PHE A 260 5.61 17.93 21.27
N TYR A 261 5.47 17.24 20.13
CA TYR A 261 6.60 16.72 19.33
C TYR A 261 7.17 17.75 18.34
N GLY A 262 6.54 18.92 18.25
CA GLY A 262 6.94 20.01 17.36
C GLY A 262 5.91 20.24 16.24
N THR A 263 5.78 21.50 15.83
CA THR A 263 4.99 21.90 14.67
C THR A 263 5.92 22.14 13.49
N ASN A 264 5.53 21.62 12.34
CA ASN A 264 6.26 21.87 11.09
C ASN A 264 5.46 22.86 10.23
N ARG A 265 6.17 23.66 9.44
CA ARG A 265 5.54 24.60 8.51
C ARG A 265 4.67 23.85 7.50
N TRP A 266 3.58 24.45 7.04
CA TRP A 266 2.65 23.83 6.08
C TRP A 266 3.37 23.31 4.82
N ASP A 267 4.41 24.01 4.35
CA ASP A 267 5.17 23.67 3.15
C ASP A 267 6.21 22.55 3.33
N TYR A 268 6.47 22.08 4.56
CA TYR A 268 7.53 21.10 4.86
C TYR A 268 7.52 19.86 3.97
N TYR A 269 6.36 19.28 3.62
CA TYR A 269 6.35 18.09 2.74
C TYR A 269 6.79 18.42 1.32
N LEU A 270 6.56 19.64 0.85
CA LEU A 270 6.94 20.09 -0.48
C LEU A 270 8.42 20.51 -0.53
N THR A 271 8.87 21.28 0.47
CA THR A 271 10.21 21.89 0.49
C THR A 271 11.30 20.99 1.07
N GLU A 272 10.96 20.12 2.02
CA GLU A 272 11.93 19.26 2.73
C GLU A 272 11.62 17.78 2.52
N GLY A 273 10.36 17.36 2.70
CA GLY A 273 9.94 15.97 2.59
C GLY A 273 10.18 15.37 1.20
N LEU A 274 9.70 16.01 0.14
CA LEU A 274 9.90 15.54 -1.23
C LEU A 274 11.39 15.46 -1.61
N PRO A 275 12.22 16.50 -1.37
CA PRO A 275 13.66 16.40 -1.60
C PRO A 275 14.36 15.31 -0.82
N LEU A 276 13.95 15.08 0.43
CA LEU A 276 14.53 14.03 1.27
C LEU A 276 14.18 12.63 0.75
N LEU A 277 12.94 12.42 0.33
CA LEU A 277 12.45 11.15 -0.21
C LEU A 277 13.05 10.81 -1.58
N LEU A 278 13.10 11.81 -2.47
CA LEU A 278 13.46 11.61 -3.87
C LEU A 278 14.94 11.84 -4.14
N THR A 279 15.66 12.53 -3.26
CA THR A 279 17.09 12.83 -3.37
C THR A 279 17.46 13.42 -4.75
N THR A 280 18.23 12.71 -5.57
CA THR A 280 18.62 13.13 -6.93
C THR A 280 17.48 13.02 -7.96
N CYS A 281 16.37 12.37 -7.61
CA CYS A 281 15.22 12.15 -8.49
C CYS A 281 14.16 13.27 -8.46
N VAL A 282 14.37 14.32 -7.64
CA VAL A 282 13.46 15.48 -7.52
C VAL A 282 13.13 16.12 -8.88
N PRO A 283 14.10 16.56 -9.71
CA PRO A 283 13.78 17.25 -10.95
C PRO A 283 12.97 16.36 -11.91
N PHE A 284 13.28 15.07 -11.98
CA PHE A 284 12.55 14.12 -12.81
C PHE A 284 11.10 13.94 -12.33
N THR A 285 10.89 13.91 -11.01
CA THR A 285 9.54 13.79 -10.43
C THR A 285 8.71 15.03 -10.71
N LEU A 286 9.28 16.23 -10.59
CA LEU A 286 8.57 17.48 -10.91
C LEU A 286 8.15 17.54 -12.39
N ILE A 287 9.04 17.12 -13.30
CA ILE A 287 8.71 16.98 -14.73
C ILE A 287 7.62 15.92 -14.93
N ALA A 288 7.65 14.81 -14.19
CA ALA A 288 6.62 13.77 -14.26
C ALA A 288 5.25 14.29 -13.81
N PHE A 289 5.18 15.07 -12.73
CA PHE A 289 3.93 15.69 -12.27
C PHE A 289 3.32 16.59 -13.33
N VAL A 290 4.12 17.46 -13.95
CA VAL A 290 3.65 18.36 -15.02
C VAL A 290 3.26 17.60 -16.29
N SER A 291 4.05 16.60 -16.69
CA SER A 291 3.81 15.85 -17.94
C SER A 291 2.67 14.83 -17.84
N SER A 292 2.32 14.37 -16.63
CA SER A 292 1.25 13.38 -16.43
C SER A 292 -0.16 13.88 -16.76
N THR A 293 -0.35 15.19 -16.88
CA THR A 293 -1.62 15.81 -17.29
C THR A 293 -1.76 15.91 -18.82
N SER A 294 -0.66 15.72 -19.55
CA SER A 294 -0.63 15.71 -21.02
C SER A 294 -0.92 14.31 -21.55
N ILE A 295 -1.75 14.22 -22.59
CA ILE A 295 -1.99 12.97 -23.31
C ILE A 295 -0.69 12.56 -24.00
N GLY A 296 -0.05 11.53 -23.48
CA GLY A 296 1.16 10.95 -24.07
C GLY A 296 0.85 10.08 -25.29
N THR A 297 1.90 9.77 -26.06
CA THR A 297 1.83 8.83 -27.20
C THR A 297 1.70 7.37 -26.78
N GLU A 298 1.89 7.05 -25.49
CA GLU A 298 1.96 5.68 -24.94
C GLU A 298 0.60 5.00 -24.68
N GLY A 299 -0.47 5.54 -25.27
CA GLY A 299 -1.82 4.99 -25.15
C GLY A 299 -2.59 5.46 -23.91
N ALA A 300 -3.93 5.46 -24.02
CA ALA A 300 -4.82 6.04 -23.00
C ALA A 300 -4.67 5.38 -21.62
N LEU A 301 -4.48 4.04 -21.57
CA LEU A 301 -4.33 3.30 -20.31
C LEU A 301 -3.11 3.78 -19.50
N VAL A 302 -1.93 3.87 -20.14
CA VAL A 302 -0.69 4.30 -19.48
C VAL A 302 -0.82 5.75 -19.01
N SER A 303 -1.36 6.63 -19.86
CA SER A 303 -1.59 8.04 -19.51
C SER A 303 -2.52 8.18 -18.30
N ASN A 304 -3.60 7.40 -18.27
CA ASN A 304 -4.59 7.40 -17.20
C ASN A 304 -4.00 6.89 -15.87
N ILE A 305 -3.18 5.83 -15.91
CA ILE A 305 -2.49 5.32 -14.71
C ILE A 305 -1.45 6.32 -14.20
N ARG A 306 -0.69 6.97 -15.09
CA ARG A 306 0.25 8.04 -14.71
C ARG A 306 -0.47 9.20 -14.03
N PHE A 307 -1.58 9.65 -14.60
CA PHE A 307 -2.42 10.67 -13.99
C PHE A 307 -2.91 10.24 -12.60
N GLN A 308 -3.36 8.98 -12.44
CA GLN A 308 -3.76 8.44 -11.14
C GLN A 308 -2.63 8.54 -10.10
N PHE A 309 -1.42 8.10 -10.43
CA PHE A 309 -0.30 8.14 -9.49
C PHE A 309 0.09 9.56 -9.11
N THR A 310 0.14 10.49 -10.08
CA THR A 310 0.37 11.91 -9.79
C THR A 310 -0.73 12.50 -8.92
N PHE A 311 -2.00 12.24 -9.25
CA PHE A 311 -3.13 12.73 -8.46
C PHE A 311 -3.04 12.22 -7.02
N THR A 312 -2.80 10.92 -6.84
CA THR A 312 -2.64 10.28 -5.53
C THR A 312 -1.50 10.90 -4.72
N ALA A 313 -0.34 11.10 -5.34
CA ALA A 313 0.82 11.72 -4.68
C ALA A 313 0.52 13.16 -4.25
N LEU A 314 -0.03 13.97 -5.15
CA LEU A 314 -0.35 15.37 -4.88
C LEU A 314 -1.45 15.52 -3.83
N THR A 315 -2.52 14.72 -3.90
CA THR A 315 -3.58 14.76 -2.88
C THR A 315 -3.05 14.33 -1.53
N THR A 316 -2.22 13.28 -1.47
CA THR A 316 -1.64 12.82 -0.20
C THR A 316 -0.73 13.89 0.39
N ILE A 317 0.16 14.49 -0.41
CA ILE A 317 1.03 15.59 0.04
C ILE A 317 0.21 16.79 0.51
N ALA A 318 -0.82 17.20 -0.24
CA ALA A 318 -1.69 18.30 0.12
C ALA A 318 -2.44 18.02 1.44
N THR A 319 -3.06 16.84 1.57
CA THR A 319 -3.79 16.45 2.78
C THR A 319 -2.86 16.40 3.99
N LEU A 320 -1.70 15.77 3.88
CA LEU A 320 -0.71 15.72 4.96
C LEU A 320 -0.17 17.12 5.32
N SER A 321 -0.05 18.02 4.34
CA SER A 321 0.43 19.40 4.57
C SER A 321 -0.56 20.27 5.34
N LEU A 322 -1.86 19.94 5.28
CA LEU A 322 -2.91 20.59 6.07
C LEU A 322 -2.94 20.11 7.53
N ILE A 323 -2.30 18.98 7.83
CA ILE A 323 -2.21 18.46 9.20
C ILE A 323 -1.07 19.21 9.91
N SER A 324 -1.39 19.80 11.07
CA SER A 324 -0.43 20.60 11.86
C SER A 324 0.77 19.79 12.38
N HIS A 325 0.62 18.48 12.46
CA HIS A 325 1.68 17.55 12.81
C HIS A 325 2.01 16.64 11.64
N LYS A 326 3.30 16.44 11.43
CA LYS A 326 3.83 15.70 10.29
C LYS A 326 4.49 14.43 10.82
N GLU A 327 4.01 13.29 10.34
CA GLU A 327 4.48 11.95 10.74
C GLU A 327 5.60 11.43 9.84
#